data_AF-A0A4Y4KGK3-F1
#
_entry.id   AF-A0A4Y4KGK3-F1
#
_cell.length_a   1.000
_cell.length_b   1.000
_cell.length_c   1.000
_cell.angle_alpha   90.00
_cell.angle_beta   90.00
_cell.angle_gamma   90.00
#
_symmetry.space_group_name_H-M   'P 1'
#
loop_
_entity.id
_entity.type
_entity.pdbx_description
1 polymer ?
#
loop_
_entity_poly.entity_id
_entity_poly.type
_entity_poly.pdbx_seq_one_letter_code
_entity_poly.pdbx_strand_id
1 'polypeptide(L)'
;MCFWEDDLSQLRWPTTTGANRVSLIEAQRNVQRFGACDQRGLRFTRRPLPDEPIDSLWRPIDPQQDSFEDPDDPAPWPDYQPDLYWWRPTFWRREPR
;
A
#
# COMPACT_ATOMS: atom_id res chain seq x y z
N MET A 1 7.88 12.15 2.15
CA MET A 1 6.92 11.08 1.79
C MET A 1 6.01 10.81 2.98
N CYS A 2 4.78 10.31 2.78
CA CYS A 2 3.60 10.43 3.67
C CYS A 2 3.65 9.85 5.11
N PHE A 3 4.81 9.53 5.68
CA PHE A 3 4.99 8.92 7.02
C PHE A 3 4.41 7.51 7.17
N TRP A 4 4.27 6.79 6.05
CA TRP A 4 3.94 5.38 6.01
C TRP A 4 5.20 4.51 6.24
N GLU A 5 5.08 3.48 7.07
CA GLU A 5 6.09 2.43 7.22
C GLU A 5 5.80 1.30 6.23
N ASP A 6 6.80 0.85 5.47
CA ASP A 6 6.60 -0.21 4.48
C ASP A 6 6.47 -1.59 5.16
N ASP A 7 5.22 -2.02 5.34
CA ASP A 7 4.86 -3.25 6.06
C ASP A 7 4.36 -4.32 5.07
N LEU A 8 5.13 -5.40 4.92
CA LEU A 8 4.79 -6.52 4.02
C LEU A 8 3.44 -7.15 4.36
N SER A 9 3.03 -7.15 5.63
CA SER A 9 1.72 -7.68 6.02
C SER A 9 0.58 -6.82 5.49
N GLN A 10 0.76 -5.49 5.47
CA GLN A 10 -0.22 -4.55 4.94
C GLN A 10 -0.15 -4.43 3.42
N LEU A 11 0.95 -4.81 2.77
CA LEU A 11 0.98 -5.05 1.32
C LEU A 11 0.16 -6.29 0.94
N ARG A 12 0.22 -7.34 1.77
CA ARG A 12 -0.50 -8.60 1.54
C ARG A 12 -1.99 -8.50 1.85
N TRP A 13 -2.33 -7.84 2.96
CA TRP A 13 -3.70 -7.65 3.44
C TRP A 13 -3.98 -6.16 3.67
N PRO A 14 -4.32 -5.40 2.62
CA PRO A 14 -4.32 -3.94 2.66
C PRO A 14 -5.48 -3.32 3.44
N THR A 15 -6.40 -4.14 3.96
CA THR A 15 -7.51 -3.76 4.82
C THR A 15 -7.17 -3.88 6.31
N THR A 16 -6.05 -4.51 6.68
CA THR A 16 -5.63 -4.71 8.07
C THR A 16 -4.74 -3.58 8.56
N THR A 17 -4.61 -3.48 9.88
CA THR A 17 -3.59 -2.64 10.54
C THR A 17 -2.36 -3.49 10.89
N GLY A 18 -1.24 -2.84 11.17
CA GLY A 18 0.03 -3.51 11.44
C GLY A 18 1.02 -2.55 12.08
N ALA A 19 2.19 -2.39 11.46
CA ALA A 19 3.14 -1.34 11.84
C ALA A 19 2.51 0.06 11.76
N ASN A 20 1.55 0.24 10.84
CA ASN A 20 0.78 1.46 10.71
C ASN A 20 -0.57 1.36 11.45
N ARG A 21 -1.01 2.50 12.01
CA ARG A 21 -2.26 2.61 12.80
C ARG A 21 -3.54 2.48 11.96
N VAL A 22 -3.42 2.72 10.66
CA VAL A 22 -4.51 2.65 9.68
C VAL A 22 -4.16 1.60 8.63
N SER A 23 -5.17 1.14 7.90
CA SER A 23 -4.95 0.22 6.78
C SER A 23 -4.26 0.91 5.61
N LEU A 24 -3.66 0.14 4.71
CA LEU A 24 -3.00 0.69 3.53
C LEU A 24 -4.00 1.41 2.61
N ILE A 25 -5.20 0.87 2.43
CA ILE A 25 -6.27 1.52 1.67
C ILE A 25 -6.68 2.85 2.32
N GLU A 26 -6.81 2.89 3.64
CA GLU A 26 -7.12 4.13 4.36
C GLU A 26 -5.98 5.15 4.24
N ALA A 27 -4.72 4.71 4.39
CA ALA A 27 -3.55 5.55 4.24
C ALA A 27 -3.49 6.20 2.85
N GLN A 28 -3.77 5.47 1.78
CA GLN A 28 -3.80 6.03 0.42
C GLN A 28 -4.85 7.13 0.26
N ARG A 29 -6.06 6.92 0.81
CA ARG A 29 -7.12 7.94 0.82
C ARG A 29 -6.72 9.17 1.63
N ASN A 30 -6.08 8.96 2.77
CA ASN A 30 -5.58 10.01 3.64
C ASN A 30 -4.50 10.86 2.95
N VAL A 31 -3.57 10.22 2.22
CA VAL A 31 -2.55 10.92 1.44
C VAL A 31 -3.18 11.79 0.36
N GLN A 32 -4.19 11.30 -0.36
CA GLN A 32 -4.93 12.12 -1.34
C GLN A 32 -5.66 13.30 -0.69
N ARG A 33 -6.21 13.10 0.51
CA ARG A 33 -7.01 14.12 1.21
C ARG A 33 -6.15 15.20 1.87
N PHE A 34 -5.04 14.83 2.51
CA PHE A 34 -4.25 15.74 3.33
C PHE A 34 -2.73 15.51 3.31
N GLY A 35 -2.22 14.56 2.52
CA GLY A 35 -0.78 14.40 2.25
C GLY A 35 0.01 13.54 3.25
N ALA A 36 -0.65 12.89 4.21
CA ALA A 36 -0.03 11.96 5.15
C ALA A 36 -0.86 10.67 5.29
N CYS A 37 -0.25 9.57 5.74
CA CYS A 37 -0.93 8.30 5.93
C CYS A 37 -1.98 8.36 7.06
N ASP A 38 -1.73 9.17 8.08
CA ASP A 38 -2.68 9.49 9.16
C ASP A 38 -2.52 10.95 9.63
N GLN A 39 -3.44 11.39 10.50
CA GLN A 39 -3.45 12.76 11.03
C GLN A 39 -2.18 13.12 11.85
N ARG A 40 -1.52 12.13 12.47
CA ARG A 40 -0.32 12.37 13.27
C ARG A 40 0.90 12.56 12.38
N GLY A 41 0.94 11.87 11.25
CA GLY A 41 1.96 11.99 10.23
C GLY A 41 2.05 13.40 9.64
N LEU A 42 0.97 14.18 9.65
CA LEU A 42 0.96 15.55 9.10
C LEU A 42 2.14 16.41 9.58
N ARG A 43 2.47 16.36 10.87
CA ARG A 43 3.58 17.14 11.45
C ARG A 43 4.98 16.65 11.05
N PHE A 44 5.06 15.46 10.45
CA PHE A 44 6.29 14.79 10.02
C PHE A 44 6.39 14.65 8.49
N THR A 45 5.42 15.19 7.75
CA THR A 45 5.38 15.11 6.30
C THR A 45 5.54 16.49 5.68
N ARG A 46 6.09 16.50 4.46
CA ARG A 46 6.07 17.65 3.56
C ARG A 46 5.55 17.19 2.20
N ARG A 47 5.13 18.16 1.38
CA ARG A 47 4.85 17.88 -0.03
C ARG A 47 6.09 17.31 -0.72
N PRO A 48 5.92 16.33 -1.64
CA PRO A 48 7.01 15.87 -2.50
C PRO A 48 7.62 17.03 -3.29
N LEU A 49 8.93 16.97 -3.53
CA LEU A 49 9.63 17.86 -4.44
C LEU A 49 9.51 17.35 -5.90
N PRO A 50 9.71 18.20 -6.92
CA PRO A 50 9.64 17.78 -8.33
C PRO A 50 10.61 16.66 -8.71
N ASP A 51 11.72 16.52 -8.00
CA ASP A 51 12.77 15.51 -8.19
C ASP A 51 12.61 14.27 -7.30
N GLU A 52 11.47 14.12 -6.62
CA GLU A 52 11.07 12.93 -5.87
C GLU A 52 9.91 12.20 -6.58
N PRO A 53 10.15 11.62 -7.77
CA PRO A 53 9.10 10.96 -8.52
C PRO A 53 8.63 9.70 -7.82
N ILE A 54 7.34 9.40 -7.99
CA ILE A 54 6.79 8.07 -7.68
C ILE A 54 7.08 7.11 -8.84
N ASP A 55 7.05 5.81 -8.57
CA ASP A 55 7.13 4.79 -9.62
C ASP A 55 6.02 5.04 -10.67
N SER A 56 6.39 5.01 -11.95
CA SER A 56 5.49 5.27 -13.08
C SER A 56 4.28 4.35 -13.16
N LEU A 57 4.37 3.14 -12.58
CA LEU A 57 3.27 2.19 -12.54
C LEU A 57 2.42 2.34 -11.28
N TRP A 58 2.88 3.10 -10.29
CA TRP A 58 2.17 3.26 -9.02
C TRP A 58 0.79 3.87 -9.24
N ARG A 59 -0.20 3.23 -8.63
CA ARG A 59 -1.57 3.73 -8.53
C ARG A 59 -2.16 3.36 -7.17
N PRO A 60 -3.19 4.09 -6.69
CA PRO A 60 -3.97 3.64 -5.55
C PRO A 60 -4.53 2.23 -5.78
N ILE A 61 -4.72 1.51 -4.68
CA ILE A 61 -5.41 0.22 -4.71
C ILE A 61 -6.84 0.45 -5.19
N ASP A 62 -7.24 -0.34 -6.17
CA ASP A 62 -8.60 -0.43 -6.66
C ASP A 62 -9.19 -1.79 -6.24
N PRO A 63 -10.09 -1.84 -5.24
CA PRO A 63 -10.71 -3.08 -4.80
C PRO A 63 -11.52 -3.82 -5.87
N GLN A 64 -11.84 -3.19 -7.01
CA GLN A 64 -12.51 -3.84 -8.13
C GLN A 64 -11.54 -4.49 -9.13
N GLN A 65 -10.26 -4.09 -9.13
CA GLN A 65 -9.24 -4.60 -10.05
C GLN A 65 -8.17 -5.44 -9.35
N ASP A 66 -7.84 -5.10 -8.10
CA ASP A 66 -6.79 -5.74 -7.33
C ASP A 66 -7.36 -6.86 -6.46
N SER A 67 -6.93 -8.10 -6.73
CA SER A 67 -7.26 -9.24 -5.87
C SER A 67 -6.23 -9.33 -4.75
N PHE A 68 -6.64 -9.07 -3.51
CA PHE A 68 -5.82 -9.34 -2.33
C PHE A 68 -6.26 -10.64 -1.67
N GLU A 69 -5.35 -11.25 -0.93
CA GLU A 69 -5.66 -12.46 -0.20
C GLU A 69 -6.59 -12.18 0.99
N ASP A 70 -7.36 -13.19 1.40
CA ASP A 70 -8.10 -13.17 2.65
C ASP A 70 -7.17 -13.64 3.81
N PRO A 71 -7.06 -12.90 4.92
CA PRO A 71 -6.19 -13.28 6.04
C PRO A 71 -6.60 -14.59 6.75
N ASP A 72 -7.83 -15.08 6.58
CA ASP A 72 -8.33 -16.26 7.30
C ASP A 72 -7.79 -17.60 6.76
N ASP A 73 -7.30 -17.64 5.51
CA ASP A 73 -6.69 -18.83 4.89
C ASP A 73 -5.51 -18.44 3.96
N PRO A 74 -4.32 -18.15 4.54
CA PRO A 74 -3.22 -17.57 3.78
C PRO A 74 -2.41 -18.64 3.03
N ALA A 75 -2.10 -18.37 1.76
CA ALA A 75 -1.15 -19.15 0.98
C ALA A 75 0.30 -19.01 1.50
N PRO A 76 1.27 -19.75 0.95
CA PRO A 76 2.69 -19.45 1.23
C PRO A 76 3.06 -18.02 0.84
N TRP A 77 4.02 -17.43 1.55
CA TRP A 77 4.60 -16.14 1.16
C TRP A 77 5.36 -16.28 -0.17
N PRO A 78 5.36 -15.24 -1.03
CA PRO A 78 6.20 -15.25 -2.22
C PRO A 78 7.68 -15.24 -1.82
N ASP A 79 8.51 -15.99 -2.55
CA ASP A 79 9.97 -16.03 -2.34
C ASP A 79 10.63 -14.66 -2.60
N TYR A 80 9.99 -13.83 -3.42
CA TYR A 80 10.43 -12.48 -3.75
C TYR A 80 9.42 -11.44 -3.24
N GLN A 81 9.75 -10.79 -2.12
CA GLN A 81 8.88 -9.80 -1.46
C GLN A 81 8.34 -8.71 -2.39
N PRO A 82 9.09 -8.21 -3.39
CA PRO A 82 8.55 -7.21 -4.29
C PRO A 82 7.38 -7.67 -5.18
N ASP A 83 7.04 -8.95 -5.19
CA ASP A 83 5.82 -9.45 -5.82
C ASP A 83 4.55 -9.16 -4.99
N LEU A 84 4.68 -8.59 -3.78
CA LEU A 84 3.55 -8.10 -2.97
C LEU A 84 3.07 -6.70 -3.40
N TYR A 85 3.83 -5.96 -4.20
CA TYR A 85 3.43 -4.62 -4.62
C TYR A 85 2.41 -4.67 -5.77
N TRP A 86 1.15 -4.36 -5.47
CA TRP A 86 -0.01 -4.49 -6.38
C TRP A 86 0.11 -3.73 -7.71
N TRP A 87 0.88 -2.64 -7.73
CA TRP A 87 1.07 -1.85 -8.94
C TRP A 87 2.12 -2.44 -9.90
N ARG A 88 2.85 -3.49 -9.48
CA ARG A 88 3.89 -4.10 -10.29
C ARG A 88 3.33 -5.17 -11.23
N PRO A 89 3.93 -5.36 -12.41
CA PRO A 89 3.51 -6.42 -13.32
C PRO A 89 3.63 -7.83 -12.75
N THR A 90 4.52 -8.03 -11.78
CA THR A 90 4.78 -9.31 -11.11
C THR A 90 3.92 -9.54 -9.87
N PHE A 91 2.93 -8.69 -9.60
CA PHE A 91 2.07 -8.83 -8.42
C PHE A 91 1.49 -10.24 -8.33
N TRP A 92 1.78 -10.94 -7.24
CA TRP A 92 1.50 -12.37 -7.07
C TRP A 92 0.01 -12.74 -7.12
N ARG A 93 -0.89 -11.76 -6.95
CA ARG A 93 -2.36 -11.92 -7.03
C ARG A 93 -3.00 -11.06 -8.12
N ARG A 94 -2.26 -10.79 -9.20
CA ARG A 94 -2.70 -9.92 -10.31
C ARG A 94 -3.96 -10.38 -11.04
N GLU A 95 -4.28 -11.68 -11.01
CA GLU A 95 -5.47 -12.18 -11.71
C GLU A 95 -6.73 -11.97 -10.84
N PRO A 96 -7.78 -11.32 -11.38
CA PRO A 96 -9.05 -11.18 -10.67
C PRO A 96 -9.70 -12.55 -10.46
N ARG A 97 -10.30 -12.75 -9.28
CA ARG A 97 -11.18 -13.90 -9.00
C ARG A 97 -12.48 -13.81 -9.78
#